data_AF-A0A2E2Z5P5-F1
#
_entry.id   AF-A0A2E2Z5P5-F1
#
_cell.length_a   1.000
_cell.length_b   1.000
_cell.length_c   1.000
_cell.angle_alpha   90.00
_cell.angle_beta   90.00
_cell.angle_gamma   90.00
#
_symmetry.space_group_name_H-M   'P 1'
#
loop_
_entity.id
_entity.type
_entity.pdbx_description
1 polymer ?
#
loop_
_entity_poly.entity_id
_entity_poly.type
_entity_poly.pdbx_seq_one_letter_code
_entity_poly.pdbx_strand_id
1 'polypeptide(L)' 'MKALVKKFPKRGIWLEDVPEPNAGTNDVLIKITHT' A
#
# COMPACT_ATOMS: atom_id res chain seq x y z
N MET A 1 3.94 -1.96 6.59
CA MET A 1 2.47 -1.85 6.45
C MET A 1 1.97 -2.93 5.51
N LYS A 2 0.79 -3.49 5.77
CA LYS A 2 0.21 -4.52 4.89
C LYS A 2 -0.50 -3.88 3.71
N ALA A 3 -0.16 -4.28 2.50
CA ALA A 3 -0.75 -3.76 1.28
C ALA A 3 -1.12 -4.91 0.32
N LEU A 4 -2.21 -4.70 -0.43
CA LEU A 4 -2.57 -5.55 -1.56
C LEU A 4 -1.83 -5.05 -2.80
N VAL A 5 -0.87 -5.85 -3.28
CA VAL A 5 0.04 -5.47 -4.36
C VAL A 5 -0.21 -6.32 -5.60
N LYS A 6 -0.12 -5.72 -6.78
CA LYS A 6 -0.09 -6.41 -8.06
C LYS A 6 1.36 -6.77 -8.42
N LYS A 7 1.86 -7.87 -7.85
CA LYS A 7 3.27 -8.28 -8.05
C LYS A 7 3.55 -8.89 -9.41
N PHE A 8 2.61 -9.63 -9.98
CA PHE A 8 2.78 -10.34 -11.24
C PHE A 8 1.76 -9.89 -12.29
N PRO A 9 2.12 -9.85 -13.59
CA PRO A 9 1.21 -9.51 -14.69
C PRO A 9 0.25 -10.68 -15.02
N LYS A 10 -0.35 -11.32 -14.01
CA LYS A 10 -1.33 -12.40 -14.13
C LYS A 10 -2.52 -12.12 -13.22
N ARG A 11 -3.63 -12.84 -13.39
CA ARG A 11 -4.83 -12.67 -12.54
C ARG A 11 -4.51 -12.98 -11.06
N GLY A 12 -5.01 -12.14 -10.15
CA GLY A 12 -4.74 -12.21 -8.71
C GLY A 12 -4.13 -10.93 -8.13
N ILE A 13 -4.14 -10.85 -6.79
CA ILE A 13 -3.48 -9.83 -5.98
C ILE A 13 -2.82 -10.53 -4.77
N TRP A 14 -1.81 -9.91 -4.19
CA TRP A 14 -1.02 -10.50 -3.12
C TRP A 14 -0.95 -9.57 -1.92
N LEU A 15 -1.08 -10.13 -0.72
CA LEU A 15 -0.89 -9.38 0.53
C LEU A 15 0.59 -9.43 0.90
N GLU A 16 1.25 -8.28 0.88
CA GLU A 16 2.67 -8.15 1.22
C GLU A 16 2.87 -7.09 2.30
N ASP A 17 3.96 -7.23 3.06
CA ASP A 17 4.41 -6.18 3.97
C ASP A 17 5.37 -5.26 3.22
N VAL A 18 4.99 -3.99 3.11
CA VAL A 18 5.74 -2.95 2.41
C VAL A 18 6.13 -1.87 3.40
N PRO A 19 7.24 -1.13 3.19
CA PRO A 19 7.60 -0.02 4.08
C PRO A 19 6.48 1.03 4.15
N GLU A 20 6.42 1.76 5.26
CA GLU A 20 5.49 2.88 5.40
C GLU A 20 5.88 4.01 4.43
N PRO A 21 4.92 4.62 3.72
CA PRO A 21 5.19 5.72 2.81
C PRO A 21 5.52 7.00 3.58
N ASN A 22 6.41 7.81 3.02
CA ASN A 22 6.73 9.13 3.54
C ASN A 22 5.92 10.21 2.80
N ALA A 23 5.39 11.18 3.52
CA ALA A 23 4.68 12.32 2.95
C ALA A 23 5.61 13.54 2.85
N GLY A 24 5.67 14.20 1.70
CA GLY A 24 6.36 15.48 1.52
C GLY A 24 5.56 16.67 2.07
N THR A 25 6.09 17.88 1.90
CA THR A 25 5.52 19.13 2.45
C THR A 25 4.05 19.38 2.08
N ASN A 26 3.58 18.88 0.93
CA ASN A 26 2.21 19.06 0.45
C ASN A 26 1.45 17.74 0.28
N ASP A 27 2.00 16.62 0.79
CA ASP A 27 1.34 15.33 0.72
C ASP A 27 0.62 15.03 2.04
N VAL A 28 -0.35 14.13 1.98
CA VAL A 28 -1.06 13.64 3.18
C VAL A 28 -0.84 12.14 3.34
N LEU A 29 -0.47 11.74 4.56
CA LEU A 29 -0.38 10.34 4.95
C LEU A 29 -1.71 9.91 5.59
N ILE A 30 -2.47 9.05 4.91
CA ILE A 30 -3.79 8.61 5.36
C ILE A 30 -3.71 7.20 5.94
N LYS A 31 -4.20 7.02 7.17
CA LYS A 31 -4.36 5.71 7.80
C LYS A 31 -5.70 5.09 7.41
N ILE A 32 -5.65 3.97 6.69
CA ILE A 32 -6.85 3.20 6.35
C ILE A 32 -7.31 2.41 7.59
N THR A 33 -8.58 2.58 7.97
CA THR A 33 -9.19 1.92 9.15
C THR A 33 -10.09 0.75 8.78
N HIS A 34 -10.70 0.80 7.60
CA HIS A 34 -11.61 -0.21 7.07
C HIS A 34 -11.25 -0.49 5.61
N THR A 35 -11.34 -1.76 5.21
CA THR A 35 -10.98 -2.28 3.88
C THR A 35 -12.14 -2.99 3.25
#